data_AF-A0A956JM20-F1
#
_entry.id   AF-A0A956JM20-F1
#
_cell.length_a   1.000
_cell.length_b   1.000
_cell.length_c   1.000
_cell.angle_alpha   90.00
_cell.angle_beta   90.00
_cell.angle_gamma   90.00
#
_symmetry.space_group_name_H-M   'P 1'
#
loop_
_entity.id
_entity.type
_entity.pdbx_description
1 polymer ?
#
loop_
_entity_poly.entity_id
_entity_poly.type
_entity_poly.pdbx_seq_one_letter_code
_entity_poly.pdbx_strand_id
1 'polypeptide(L)'
;FTTEKALAYRDGGINRISFGLQTFDDRLLKVIGRPHRARDVETTIEAIHAAKFDNFSLDVIYGIPGQTEAELRADLARAAATGATHLSCFRLEIIPFTTLKLREAAGELPERLPVEALDAMDLIVSEELTRHGYREYGAFNFAKPGYESVHNEIAFVAPQGEYVGFGNSAYSFINDHVYTNHAHLENYEAAVIEGRDPIAKAHRLTAYEAMSRYFVLGVKFLRVRRGPFIERFGLEPEQLFGDVIRGLEEAGVWRREGDDWVITPRGRQYINNVAKSFYVGGSVGHRQHAEFVPTITPEQILRYARKVEAIANADAPQEQP
;
A
#
# COMPACT_ATOMS: atom_id res chain seq x y z
N PHE A 1 26.13 5.76 -0.51
CA PHE A 1 26.16 4.38 0.02
C PHE A 1 27.39 3.70 -0.59
N THR A 2 28.23 3.01 0.18
CA THR A 2 29.54 2.50 -0.29
C THR A 2 29.60 0.98 -0.24
N THR A 3 30.55 0.38 -0.98
CA THR A 3 30.79 -1.08 -0.94
C THR A 3 31.17 -1.57 0.46
N GLU A 4 31.97 -0.81 1.20
CA GLU A 4 32.32 -1.13 2.60
C GLU A 4 31.06 -1.21 3.48
N LYS A 5 30.17 -0.23 3.35
CA LYS A 5 28.89 -0.22 4.08
C LYS A 5 28.00 -1.41 3.69
N ALA A 6 27.96 -1.76 2.40
CA ALA A 6 27.22 -2.92 1.93
C ALA A 6 27.80 -4.22 2.49
N LEU A 7 29.12 -4.41 2.46
CA LEU A 7 29.78 -5.58 3.06
C LEU A 7 29.47 -5.70 4.55
N ALA A 8 29.59 -4.59 5.31
CA ALA A 8 29.24 -4.58 6.72
C ALA A 8 27.78 -4.98 6.99
N TYR A 9 26.83 -4.56 6.14
CA TYR A 9 25.44 -4.97 6.23
C TYR A 9 25.25 -6.47 5.98
N ARG A 10 25.89 -6.99 4.92
CA ARG A 10 25.82 -8.42 4.59
C ARG A 10 26.42 -9.27 5.69
N ASP A 11 27.59 -8.88 6.19
CA ASP A 11 28.30 -9.60 7.26
C ASP A 11 27.52 -9.52 8.59
N GLY A 12 26.71 -8.46 8.79
CA GLY A 12 25.74 -8.33 9.88
C GLY A 12 24.44 -9.13 9.69
N GLY A 13 24.31 -9.92 8.62
CA GLY A 13 23.16 -10.78 8.36
C GLY A 13 21.99 -10.12 7.61
N ILE A 14 22.16 -8.88 7.13
CA ILE A 14 21.17 -8.28 6.22
C ILE A 14 21.21 -9.03 4.90
N ASN A 15 20.05 -9.51 4.46
CA ASN A 15 19.90 -10.29 3.23
C ASN A 15 19.09 -9.57 2.15
N ARG A 16 18.60 -8.35 2.41
CA ARG A 16 17.83 -7.53 1.45
C ARG A 16 18.09 -6.05 1.68
N ILE A 17 18.27 -5.30 0.59
CA ILE A 17 18.38 -3.84 0.61
C ILE A 17 17.26 -3.24 -0.25
N SER A 18 16.56 -2.23 0.26
CA SER A 18 15.56 -1.45 -0.50
C SER A 18 15.96 0.01 -0.48
N PHE A 19 15.91 0.69 -1.62
CA PHE A 19 16.24 2.10 -1.71
C PHE A 19 15.51 2.80 -2.86
N GLY A 20 15.35 4.10 -2.70
CA GLY A 20 14.58 4.92 -3.62
C GLY A 20 15.38 5.36 -4.85
N LEU A 21 15.02 4.82 -6.02
CA LEU A 21 15.49 5.30 -7.33
C LEU A 21 14.66 6.51 -7.77
N GLN A 22 13.34 6.32 -7.74
CA GLN A 22 12.25 7.19 -8.18
C GLN A 22 12.17 7.31 -9.70
N THR A 23 13.22 7.78 -10.35
CA THR A 23 13.36 7.90 -11.80
C THR A 23 14.84 8.09 -12.12
N PHE A 24 15.29 7.66 -13.31
CA PHE A 24 16.65 7.95 -13.77
C PHE A 24 16.76 9.32 -14.46
N ASP A 25 15.68 10.13 -14.51
CA ASP A 25 15.73 11.50 -15.02
C ASP A 25 15.95 12.51 -13.88
N ASP A 26 17.15 13.12 -13.84
CA ASP A 26 17.52 14.18 -12.90
C ASP A 26 16.56 15.39 -12.93
N ARG A 27 15.93 15.68 -14.09
CA ARG A 27 14.92 16.74 -14.21
C ARG A 27 13.67 16.37 -13.39
N LEU A 28 13.19 15.14 -13.52
CA LEU A 28 12.02 14.66 -12.78
C LEU A 28 12.31 14.51 -11.29
N LEU A 29 13.51 14.06 -10.90
CA LEU A 29 13.96 14.06 -9.50
C LEU A 29 13.89 15.45 -8.88
N LYS A 30 14.28 16.50 -9.62
CA LYS A 30 14.14 17.89 -9.19
C LYS A 30 12.69 18.33 -9.04
N VAL A 31 11.78 17.89 -9.93
CA VAL A 31 10.33 18.17 -9.82
C VAL A 31 9.80 17.66 -8.48
N ILE A 32 10.08 16.40 -8.12
CA ILE A 32 9.64 15.80 -6.85
C ILE A 32 10.54 16.16 -5.65
N GLY A 33 11.49 17.08 -5.81
CA GLY A 33 12.31 17.63 -4.72
C GLY A 33 13.31 16.65 -4.13
N ARG A 34 13.79 15.67 -4.91
CA ARG A 34 14.79 14.71 -4.46
C ARG A 34 16.20 15.30 -4.54
N PRO A 35 17.02 15.13 -3.49
CA PRO A 35 18.37 15.71 -3.45
C PRO A 35 19.41 14.87 -4.21
N HIS A 36 19.10 13.61 -4.53
CA HIS A 36 19.99 12.70 -5.26
C HIS A 36 19.80 12.81 -6.78
N ARG A 37 20.76 12.26 -7.52
CA ARG A 37 20.77 12.12 -8.98
C ARG A 37 20.73 10.65 -9.39
N ALA A 38 20.44 10.39 -10.65
CA ALA A 38 20.51 9.05 -11.24
C ALA A 38 21.88 8.37 -10.97
N ARG A 39 22.97 9.14 -11.09
CA ARG A 39 24.34 8.63 -10.85
C ARG A 39 24.57 8.13 -9.41
N ASP A 40 23.91 8.72 -8.42
CA ASP A 40 24.04 8.29 -7.03
C ASP A 40 23.39 6.92 -6.81
N VAL A 41 22.28 6.67 -7.50
CA VAL A 41 21.59 5.37 -7.52
C VAL A 41 22.45 4.34 -8.24
N GLU A 42 23.03 4.66 -9.39
CA GLU A 42 23.95 3.78 -10.10
C GLU A 42 25.15 3.38 -9.24
N THR A 43 25.78 4.34 -8.58
CA THR A 43 26.90 4.08 -7.65
C THR A 43 26.47 3.16 -6.50
N THR A 44 25.22 3.30 -6.03
CA THR A 44 24.65 2.43 -5.00
C THR A 44 24.45 1.00 -5.51
N ILE A 45 23.96 0.83 -6.74
CA ILE A 45 23.80 -0.47 -7.40
C ILE A 45 25.17 -1.15 -7.61
N GLU A 46 26.17 -0.41 -8.08
CA GLU A 46 27.55 -0.91 -8.21
C GLU A 46 28.09 -1.43 -6.88
N ALA A 47 27.86 -0.69 -5.78
CA ALA A 47 28.25 -1.11 -4.44
C ALA A 47 27.54 -2.38 -3.98
N ILE A 48 26.24 -2.52 -4.26
CA ILE A 48 25.42 -3.70 -3.97
C ILE A 48 25.97 -4.92 -4.71
N HIS A 49 26.26 -4.78 -6.01
CA HIS A 49 26.85 -5.85 -6.81
C HIS A 49 28.26 -6.24 -6.35
N ALA A 50 29.10 -5.25 -6.05
CA ALA A 50 30.45 -5.50 -5.52
C ALA A 50 30.40 -6.25 -4.18
N ALA A 51 29.40 -5.97 -3.34
CA ALA A 51 29.13 -6.68 -2.11
C ALA A 51 28.35 -7.99 -2.30
N LYS A 52 28.04 -8.40 -3.54
CA LYS A 52 27.34 -9.65 -3.88
C LYS A 52 25.99 -9.82 -3.17
N PHE A 53 25.25 -8.74 -2.98
CA PHE A 53 23.84 -8.86 -2.64
C PHE A 53 23.06 -9.37 -3.85
N ASP A 54 22.33 -10.46 -3.65
CA ASP A 54 21.47 -11.09 -4.65
C ASP A 54 20.02 -10.63 -4.55
N ASN A 55 19.62 -9.99 -3.44
CA ASN A 55 18.27 -9.49 -3.21
C ASN A 55 18.27 -7.99 -2.90
N PHE A 56 17.79 -7.19 -3.86
CA PHE A 56 17.59 -5.76 -3.64
C PHE A 56 16.39 -5.21 -4.40
N SER A 57 15.85 -4.12 -3.86
CA SER A 57 14.65 -3.45 -4.37
C SER A 57 14.92 -2.01 -4.75
N LEU A 58 14.33 -1.57 -5.85
CA LEU A 58 14.27 -0.17 -6.25
C LEU A 58 12.84 0.34 -6.13
N ASP A 59 12.67 1.48 -5.46
CA ASP A 59 11.38 2.17 -5.46
C ASP A 59 11.35 3.16 -6.64
N VAL A 60 10.29 3.12 -7.43
CA VAL A 60 10.07 3.93 -8.63
C VAL A 60 8.82 4.77 -8.42
N ILE A 61 8.87 6.04 -8.80
CA ILE A 61 7.72 6.96 -8.76
C ILE A 61 7.41 7.35 -10.20
N TYR A 62 6.16 7.18 -10.60
CA TYR A 62 5.69 7.53 -11.94
C TYR A 62 4.48 8.47 -11.90
N GLY A 63 4.09 9.01 -13.06
CA GLY A 63 3.07 10.06 -13.14
C GLY A 63 3.60 11.41 -12.63
N ILE A 64 4.91 11.62 -12.66
CA ILE A 64 5.53 12.88 -12.25
C ILE A 64 5.14 13.97 -13.27
N PRO A 65 4.75 15.19 -12.84
CA PRO A 65 4.48 16.28 -13.77
C PRO A 65 5.62 16.51 -14.77
N GLY A 66 5.28 16.44 -16.06
CA GLY A 66 6.24 16.51 -17.16
C GLY A 66 6.98 15.20 -17.47
N GLN A 67 6.57 14.06 -16.91
CA GLN A 67 7.03 12.72 -17.32
C GLN A 67 6.19 12.22 -18.49
N THR A 68 6.85 11.61 -19.46
CA THR A 68 6.23 10.96 -20.61
C THR A 68 6.16 9.45 -20.41
N GLU A 69 5.26 8.79 -21.13
CA GLU A 69 5.17 7.32 -21.15
C GLU A 69 6.48 6.66 -21.62
N ALA A 70 7.18 7.29 -22.57
CA ALA A 70 8.45 6.80 -23.08
C ALA A 70 9.56 6.85 -22.01
N GLU A 71 9.61 7.93 -21.22
CA GLU A 71 10.54 8.05 -20.09
C GLU A 71 10.23 7.00 -19.01
N LEU A 72 8.94 6.75 -18.71
CA LEU A 72 8.54 5.69 -17.78
C LEU A 72 8.98 4.30 -18.25
N ARG A 73 8.73 3.96 -19.53
CA ARG A 73 9.18 2.68 -20.10
C ARG A 73 10.70 2.53 -20.03
N ALA A 74 11.44 3.60 -20.34
CA ALA A 74 12.90 3.61 -20.25
C ALA A 74 13.39 3.41 -18.80
N ASP A 75 12.76 4.06 -17.82
CA ASP A 75 13.08 3.90 -16.39
C ASP A 75 12.86 2.46 -15.92
N LEU A 76 11.71 1.86 -16.25
CA LEU A 76 11.36 0.49 -15.84
C LEU A 76 12.29 -0.54 -16.50
N ALA A 77 12.55 -0.41 -17.80
CA ALA A 77 13.46 -1.29 -18.51
C ALA A 77 14.89 -1.18 -17.95
N ARG A 78 15.36 0.03 -17.66
CA ARG A 78 16.67 0.25 -17.05
C ARG A 78 16.73 -0.30 -15.64
N ALA A 79 15.71 -0.05 -14.81
CA ALA A 79 15.61 -0.60 -13.45
C ALA A 79 15.64 -2.13 -13.46
N ALA A 80 14.90 -2.77 -14.35
CA ALA A 80 14.92 -4.22 -14.53
C ALA A 80 16.31 -4.74 -14.96
N ALA A 81 16.99 -4.03 -15.86
CA ALA A 81 18.33 -4.38 -16.34
C ALA A 81 19.41 -4.24 -15.25
N THR A 82 19.15 -3.54 -14.14
CA THR A 82 20.08 -3.48 -13.00
C THR A 82 20.24 -4.81 -12.28
N GLY A 83 19.32 -5.76 -12.46
CA GLY A 83 19.30 -7.02 -11.70
C GLY A 83 18.52 -6.94 -10.39
N ALA A 84 17.80 -5.84 -10.12
CA ALA A 84 16.92 -5.71 -8.96
C ALA A 84 15.94 -6.89 -8.90
N THR A 85 15.80 -7.54 -7.76
CA THR A 85 14.87 -8.67 -7.61
C THR A 85 13.45 -8.22 -7.29
N HIS A 86 13.29 -6.97 -6.85
CA HIS A 86 12.01 -6.39 -6.50
C HIS A 86 11.92 -4.93 -6.96
N LEU A 87 10.73 -4.48 -7.35
CA LEU A 87 10.43 -3.10 -7.68
C LEU A 87 9.13 -2.68 -6.99
N SER A 88 9.17 -1.53 -6.31
CA SER A 88 7.98 -0.89 -5.74
C SER A 88 7.62 0.30 -6.60
N CYS A 89 6.51 0.26 -7.33
CA CYS A 89 6.13 1.30 -8.28
C CYS A 89 4.93 2.09 -7.77
N PHE A 90 5.16 3.35 -7.40
CA PHE A 90 4.15 4.24 -6.85
C PHE A 90 3.76 5.32 -7.86
N ARG A 91 2.46 5.44 -8.12
CA ARG A 91 1.93 6.64 -8.77
C ARG A 91 2.15 7.82 -7.83
N LEU A 92 2.66 8.94 -8.35
CA LEU A 92 2.90 10.13 -7.54
C LEU A 92 1.58 10.66 -6.96
N GLU A 93 1.49 10.68 -5.64
CA GLU A 93 0.43 11.36 -4.91
C GLU A 93 0.99 12.63 -4.25
N ILE A 94 0.37 13.78 -4.55
CA ILE A 94 0.73 15.05 -3.90
C ILE A 94 -0.15 15.21 -2.67
N ILE A 95 0.41 14.83 -1.52
CA ILE A 95 -0.27 14.81 -0.24
C ILE A 95 -0.28 16.21 0.39
N PRO A 96 -1.39 16.64 1.03
CA PRO A 96 -1.42 17.91 1.74
C PRO A 96 -0.39 18.05 2.86
N PHE A 97 -0.06 19.30 3.19
CA PHE A 97 0.96 19.66 4.18
C PHE A 97 2.39 19.19 3.85
N THR A 98 2.65 18.80 2.59
CA THR A 98 4.00 18.50 2.10
C THR A 98 4.60 19.68 1.36
N THR A 99 5.94 19.75 1.30
CA THR A 99 6.66 20.72 0.47
C THR A 99 6.23 20.66 -0.99
N LEU A 100 5.97 19.46 -1.52
CA LEU A 100 5.53 19.30 -2.90
C LEU A 100 4.14 19.93 -3.14
N LYS A 101 3.22 19.82 -2.18
CA LYS A 101 1.91 20.49 -2.26
C LYS A 101 2.03 22.01 -2.21
N LEU A 102 2.94 22.54 -1.39
CA LEU A 102 3.20 23.99 -1.34
C LEU A 102 3.74 24.51 -2.68
N ARG A 103 4.70 23.80 -3.28
CA ARG A 103 5.26 24.13 -4.59
C ARG A 103 4.21 24.06 -5.71
N GLU A 104 3.34 23.05 -5.67
CA GLU A 104 2.21 22.96 -6.57
C GLU A 104 1.28 24.18 -6.44
N ALA A 105 0.88 24.52 -5.22
CA ALA A 105 -0.01 25.65 -4.96
C ALA A 105 0.62 26.99 -5.38
N ALA A 106 1.95 27.09 -5.37
CA ALA A 106 2.71 28.24 -5.85
C ALA A 106 2.91 28.25 -7.38
N GLY A 107 2.44 27.24 -8.12
CA GLY A 107 2.61 27.14 -9.58
C GLY A 107 4.04 26.80 -10.01
N GLU A 108 4.85 26.23 -9.12
CA GLU A 108 6.26 25.91 -9.37
C GLU A 108 6.47 24.51 -10.00
N LEU A 109 5.40 23.71 -10.10
CA LEU A 109 5.44 22.40 -10.74
C LEU A 109 4.88 22.51 -12.17
N PRO A 110 5.36 21.66 -13.11
CA PRO A 110 4.68 21.47 -14.38
C PRO A 110 3.21 21.07 -14.14
N GLU A 111 2.38 21.27 -15.18
CA GLU A 111 1.01 20.83 -15.15
C GLU A 111 0.93 19.31 -14.92
N ARG A 112 -0.07 18.89 -14.15
CA ARG A 112 -0.30 17.47 -13.90
C ARG A 112 -0.75 16.78 -15.19
N LEU A 113 -0.37 15.52 -15.30
CA LEU A 113 -0.91 14.65 -16.33
C LEU A 113 -2.42 14.46 -16.11
N PRO A 114 -3.22 14.39 -17.19
CA PRO A 114 -4.63 14.04 -17.09
C PRO A 114 -4.77 12.60 -16.55
N VAL A 115 -5.92 12.31 -15.93
CA VAL A 115 -6.16 11.01 -15.28
C VAL A 115 -6.02 9.86 -16.27
N GLU A 116 -6.47 10.05 -17.51
CA GLU A 116 -6.39 9.05 -18.58
C GLU A 116 -4.93 8.68 -18.91
N ALA A 117 -4.01 9.64 -18.86
CA ALA A 117 -2.59 9.38 -19.05
C ALA A 117 -1.97 8.66 -17.85
N LEU A 118 -2.41 8.97 -16.62
CA LEU A 118 -1.98 8.26 -15.42
C LEU A 118 -2.45 6.80 -15.42
N ASP A 119 -3.70 6.56 -15.83
CA ASP A 119 -4.27 5.21 -15.95
C ASP A 119 -3.57 4.40 -17.05
N ALA A 120 -3.15 5.05 -18.14
CA ALA A 120 -2.30 4.42 -19.16
C ALA A 120 -0.93 4.05 -18.58
N MET A 121 -0.31 4.93 -17.80
CA MET A 121 0.97 4.64 -17.13
C MET A 121 0.87 3.47 -16.13
N ASP A 122 -0.24 3.30 -15.41
CA ASP A 122 -0.47 2.14 -14.55
C ASP A 122 -0.36 0.82 -15.34
N LEU A 123 -0.92 0.78 -16.55
CA LEU A 123 -0.82 -0.38 -17.45
C LEU A 123 0.61 -0.59 -17.94
N ILE A 124 1.31 0.49 -18.31
CA ILE A 124 2.73 0.45 -18.72
C ILE A 124 3.59 -0.23 -17.67
N VAL A 125 3.40 0.11 -16.39
CA VAL A 125 4.17 -0.49 -15.29
C VAL A 125 3.97 -2.00 -15.26
N SER A 126 2.72 -2.47 -15.27
CA SER A 126 2.41 -3.90 -15.21
C SER A 126 2.93 -4.64 -16.44
N GLU A 127 2.71 -4.10 -17.64
CA GLU A 127 3.18 -4.66 -18.91
C GLU A 127 4.70 -4.79 -18.96
N GLU A 128 5.42 -3.70 -18.69
CA GLU A 128 6.88 -3.65 -18.84
C GLU A 128 7.54 -4.58 -17.82
N LEU A 129 7.13 -4.54 -16.55
CA LEU A 129 7.70 -5.39 -15.52
C LEU A 129 7.37 -6.88 -15.73
N THR A 130 6.18 -7.20 -16.23
CA THR A 130 5.84 -8.57 -16.62
C THR A 130 6.74 -9.06 -17.77
N ARG A 131 7.01 -8.23 -18.78
CA ARG A 131 7.94 -8.57 -19.87
C ARG A 131 9.36 -8.83 -19.38
N HIS A 132 9.78 -8.13 -18.33
CA HIS A 132 11.06 -8.37 -17.66
C HIS A 132 11.00 -9.51 -16.64
N GLY A 133 9.90 -10.24 -16.51
CA GLY A 133 9.78 -11.44 -15.68
C GLY A 133 9.53 -11.17 -14.19
N TYR A 134 9.05 -9.98 -13.82
CA TYR A 134 8.50 -9.74 -12.50
C TYR A 134 7.04 -10.18 -12.44
N ARG A 135 6.59 -10.58 -11.26
CA ARG A 135 5.19 -10.85 -10.93
C ARG A 135 4.67 -9.73 -10.05
N GLU A 136 3.51 -9.23 -10.40
CA GLU A 136 2.75 -8.32 -9.55
C GLU A 136 2.06 -9.13 -8.45
N TYR A 137 2.34 -8.80 -7.18
CA TYR A 137 1.77 -9.50 -6.03
C TYR A 137 1.05 -8.57 -5.04
N GLY A 138 1.05 -7.26 -5.32
CA GLY A 138 0.30 -6.26 -4.58
C GLY A 138 0.11 -5.00 -5.41
N ALA A 139 -0.70 -4.05 -4.91
CA ALA A 139 -1.11 -2.83 -5.61
C ALA A 139 0.02 -1.87 -6.06
N PHE A 140 1.27 -2.16 -5.73
CA PHE A 140 2.44 -1.40 -6.16
C PHE A 140 3.73 -2.25 -6.09
N ASN A 141 3.62 -3.56 -5.88
CA ASN A 141 4.78 -4.42 -5.61
C ASN A 141 4.97 -5.48 -6.69
N PHE A 142 6.17 -5.51 -7.24
CA PHE A 142 6.59 -6.41 -8.30
C PHE A 142 7.86 -7.14 -7.89
N ALA A 143 7.89 -8.46 -8.01
CA ALA A 143 9.03 -9.27 -7.60
C ALA A 143 9.38 -10.33 -8.64
N LYS A 144 10.65 -10.67 -8.77
CA LYS A 144 11.04 -11.94 -9.35
C LYS A 144 10.45 -13.07 -8.48
N PRO A 145 10.03 -14.20 -9.06
CA PRO A 145 9.47 -15.30 -8.27
C PRO A 145 10.42 -15.72 -7.14
N GLY A 146 9.94 -15.78 -5.90
CA GLY A 146 10.73 -16.11 -4.71
C GLY A 146 11.41 -14.92 -4.04
N TYR A 147 11.22 -13.70 -4.54
CA TYR A 147 11.75 -12.45 -3.96
C TYR A 147 10.65 -11.49 -3.51
N GLU A 148 9.43 -12.00 -3.32
CA GLU A 148 8.34 -11.28 -2.67
C GLU A 148 8.78 -10.79 -1.28
N SER A 149 8.37 -9.57 -0.91
CA SER A 149 8.79 -8.97 0.36
C SER A 149 8.03 -9.60 1.51
N VAL A 150 8.74 -10.36 2.37
CA VAL A 150 8.19 -10.93 3.60
C VAL A 150 7.50 -9.87 4.46
N HIS A 151 8.06 -8.65 4.54
CA HIS A 151 7.42 -7.55 5.24
C HIS A 151 6.06 -7.20 4.64
N ASN A 152 5.97 -7.10 3.31
CA ASN A 152 4.72 -6.77 2.63
C ASN A 152 3.69 -7.89 2.78
N GLU A 153 4.13 -9.16 2.71
CA GLU A 153 3.29 -10.32 2.94
C GLU A 153 2.72 -10.32 4.36
N ILE A 154 3.52 -10.03 5.38
CA ILE A 154 3.01 -9.96 6.77
C ILE A 154 2.08 -8.77 6.95
N ALA A 155 2.48 -7.58 6.48
CA ALA A 155 1.80 -6.34 6.79
C ALA A 155 0.53 -6.09 5.96
N PHE A 156 0.44 -6.63 4.74
CA PHE A 156 -0.63 -6.29 3.80
C PHE A 156 -1.45 -7.47 3.27
N VAL A 157 -1.05 -8.74 3.48
CA VAL A 157 -1.87 -9.88 3.05
C VAL A 157 -3.13 -10.01 3.91
N ALA A 158 -4.12 -10.73 3.40
CA ALA A 158 -5.25 -11.23 4.18
C ALA A 158 -5.22 -12.77 4.24
N PRO A 159 -5.30 -13.40 5.43
CA PRO A 159 -5.28 -12.78 6.77
C PRO A 159 -3.94 -12.09 7.05
N GLN A 160 -3.99 -10.91 7.68
CA GLN A 160 -2.79 -10.15 8.06
C GLN A 160 -1.99 -10.90 9.12
N GLY A 161 -0.66 -10.94 8.97
CA GLY A 161 0.23 -11.45 10.00
C GLY A 161 0.44 -10.45 11.13
N GLU A 162 0.91 -10.94 12.26
CA GLU A 162 1.28 -10.09 13.40
C GLU A 162 2.71 -9.54 13.24
N TYR A 163 2.92 -8.30 13.68
CA TYR A 163 4.24 -7.68 13.66
C TYR A 163 4.35 -6.58 14.72
N VAL A 164 5.59 -6.38 15.18
CA VAL A 164 5.98 -5.28 16.08
C VAL A 164 6.82 -4.28 15.28
N GLY A 165 6.41 -3.02 15.28
CA GLY A 165 7.20 -1.91 14.77
C GLY A 165 8.04 -1.27 15.89
N PHE A 166 9.31 -1.01 15.60
CA PHE A 166 10.22 -0.29 16.48
C PHE A 166 10.58 1.08 15.87
N GLY A 167 10.83 2.07 16.71
CA GLY A 167 11.12 3.45 16.28
C GLY A 167 9.92 4.39 16.41
N ASN A 168 10.19 5.70 16.30
CA ASN A 168 9.15 6.72 16.30
C ASN A 168 8.24 6.56 15.07
N SER A 169 6.96 6.86 15.23
CA SER A 169 5.92 6.65 14.20
C SER A 169 5.68 5.20 13.76
N ALA A 170 6.34 4.21 14.35
CA ALA A 170 6.17 2.82 13.96
C ALA A 170 4.77 2.31 14.28
N TYR A 171 4.27 1.42 13.43
CA TYR A 171 3.00 0.73 13.60
C TYR A 171 3.26 -0.72 14.00
N SER A 172 2.39 -1.27 14.84
CA SER A 172 2.36 -2.69 15.17
C SER A 172 0.95 -3.22 15.00
N PHE A 173 0.83 -4.51 14.68
CA PHE A 173 -0.44 -5.22 14.66
C PHE A 173 -0.29 -6.56 15.38
N ILE A 174 -0.92 -6.71 16.54
CA ILE A 174 -0.84 -7.91 17.39
C ILE A 174 -2.16 -8.09 18.12
N ASN A 175 -2.68 -9.32 18.20
CA ASN A 175 -3.90 -9.69 18.90
C ASN A 175 -5.09 -8.80 18.54
N ASP A 176 -5.27 -8.50 17.24
CA ASP A 176 -6.30 -7.58 16.74
C ASP A 176 -6.20 -6.14 17.29
N HIS A 177 -5.04 -5.72 17.76
CA HIS A 177 -4.77 -4.34 18.15
C HIS A 177 -3.82 -3.68 17.16
N VAL A 178 -4.15 -2.45 16.78
CA VAL A 178 -3.25 -1.56 16.07
C VAL A 178 -2.60 -0.64 17.09
N TYR A 179 -1.28 -0.65 17.14
CA TYR A 179 -0.49 0.25 17.98
C TYR A 179 0.29 1.23 17.12
N THR A 180 0.45 2.46 17.62
CA THR A 180 1.34 3.46 17.01
C THR A 180 2.26 4.04 18.06
N ASN A 181 3.56 4.05 17.78
CA ASN A 181 4.52 4.75 18.62
C ASN A 181 4.38 6.27 18.45
N HIS A 182 4.90 7.04 19.42
CA HIS A 182 4.96 8.49 19.31
C HIS A 182 5.59 8.93 18.00
N ALA A 183 4.92 9.84 17.28
CA ALA A 183 5.40 10.36 16.01
C ALA A 183 6.54 11.37 16.20
N HIS A 184 6.38 12.27 17.18
CA HIS A 184 7.41 13.21 17.60
C HIS A 184 8.57 12.46 18.26
N LEU A 185 9.78 12.69 17.76
CA LEU A 185 10.99 11.99 18.18
C LEU A 185 11.27 12.22 19.67
N GLU A 186 11.07 13.44 20.16
CA GLU A 186 11.34 13.84 21.55
C GLU A 186 10.48 13.02 22.53
N ASN A 187 9.20 12.81 22.19
CA ASN A 187 8.28 12.03 23.01
C ASN A 187 8.62 10.53 22.99
N TYR A 188 9.06 10.02 21.83
CA TYR A 188 9.52 8.64 21.70
C TYR A 188 10.77 8.39 22.54
N GLU A 189 11.78 9.25 22.40
CA GLU A 189 13.05 9.13 23.13
C GLU A 189 12.85 9.25 24.65
N ALA A 190 12.04 10.20 25.11
CA ALA A 190 11.73 10.36 26.53
C ALA A 190 11.09 9.09 27.11
N ALA A 191 10.12 8.48 26.40
CA ALA A 191 9.51 7.24 26.85
C ALA A 191 10.52 6.09 26.95
N VAL A 192 11.36 5.91 25.93
CA VAL A 192 12.37 4.84 25.89
C VAL A 192 13.42 5.00 26.99
N ILE A 193 13.94 6.21 27.20
CA ILE A 193 14.98 6.49 28.22
C ILE A 193 14.44 6.26 29.63
N GLU A 194 13.17 6.56 29.87
CA GLU A 194 12.49 6.33 31.15
C GLU A 194 12.06 4.86 31.35
N GLY A 195 12.31 3.97 30.39
CA GLY A 195 11.92 2.56 30.46
C GLY A 195 10.41 2.34 30.32
N ARG A 196 9.69 3.26 29.69
CA ARG A 196 8.24 3.17 29.40
C ARG A 196 8.00 2.73 27.96
N ASP A 197 6.84 2.12 27.71
CA ASP A 197 6.41 1.81 26.35
C ASP A 197 6.18 3.11 25.54
N PRO A 198 6.78 3.26 24.34
CA PRO A 198 6.67 4.48 23.54
C PRO A 198 5.37 4.55 22.72
N ILE A 199 4.31 3.88 23.18
CA ILE A 199 3.02 3.73 22.49
C ILE A 199 2.17 4.97 22.72
N ALA A 200 1.85 5.67 21.63
CA ALA A 200 0.98 6.86 21.65
C ALA A 200 -0.50 6.50 21.54
N LYS A 201 -0.84 5.45 20.79
CA LYS A 201 -2.21 4.98 20.59
C LYS A 201 -2.24 3.47 20.49
N ALA A 202 -3.29 2.88 21.05
CA ALA A 202 -3.66 1.49 20.90
C ALA A 202 -5.15 1.43 20.57
N HIS A 203 -5.51 0.69 19.53
CA HIS A 203 -6.91 0.50 19.12
C HIS A 203 -7.18 -0.98 18.91
N ARG A 204 -8.06 -1.56 19.72
CA ARG A 204 -8.57 -2.92 19.52
C ARG A 204 -9.62 -2.90 18.43
N LEU A 205 -9.42 -3.68 17.38
CA LEU A 205 -10.41 -3.82 16.32
C LEU A 205 -11.67 -4.49 16.86
N THR A 206 -12.83 -3.92 16.51
CA THR A 206 -14.10 -4.63 16.62
C THR A 206 -14.13 -5.80 15.61
N ALA A 207 -15.02 -6.77 15.81
CA ALA A 207 -15.18 -7.88 14.87
C ALA A 207 -15.46 -7.38 13.44
N TYR A 208 -16.32 -6.37 13.31
CA TYR A 208 -16.64 -5.78 12.00
C TYR A 208 -15.45 -5.05 11.37
N GLU A 209 -14.67 -4.28 12.15
CA GLU A 209 -13.43 -3.66 11.66
C GLU A 209 -12.41 -4.69 11.19
N ALA A 210 -12.24 -5.80 11.92
CA ALA A 210 -11.33 -6.88 11.52
C ALA A 210 -11.77 -7.54 10.21
N MET A 211 -13.07 -7.81 10.04
CA MET A 211 -13.64 -8.37 8.81
C MET A 211 -13.50 -7.42 7.61
N SER A 212 -13.80 -6.14 7.80
CA SER A 212 -13.59 -5.13 6.76
C SER A 212 -12.12 -4.94 6.42
N ARG A 213 -11.24 -4.88 7.42
CA ARG A 213 -9.79 -4.80 7.23
C ARG A 213 -9.27 -5.99 6.41
N TYR A 214 -9.79 -7.19 6.64
CA TYR A 214 -9.45 -8.37 5.85
C TYR A 214 -9.70 -8.15 4.35
N PHE A 215 -10.86 -7.62 3.98
CA PHE A 215 -11.18 -7.31 2.59
C PHE A 215 -10.30 -6.19 2.03
N VAL A 216 -10.10 -5.10 2.78
CA VAL A 216 -9.24 -3.99 2.36
C VAL A 216 -7.84 -4.46 2.05
N LEU A 217 -7.24 -5.25 2.95
CA LEU A 217 -5.91 -5.81 2.78
C LEU A 217 -5.85 -6.81 1.63
N GLY A 218 -6.81 -7.73 1.55
CA GLY A 218 -6.87 -8.71 0.45
C GLY A 218 -7.01 -8.04 -0.92
N VAL A 219 -7.83 -7.00 -1.05
CA VAL A 219 -7.92 -6.19 -2.28
C VAL A 219 -6.57 -5.56 -2.60
N LYS A 220 -5.90 -4.91 -1.62
CA LYS A 220 -4.59 -4.28 -1.82
C LYS A 220 -3.48 -5.28 -2.16
N PHE A 221 -3.65 -6.53 -1.75
CA PHE A 221 -2.80 -7.67 -2.08
C PHE A 221 -3.36 -8.53 -3.25
N LEU A 222 -4.27 -7.95 -4.04
CA LEU A 222 -4.86 -8.48 -5.26
C LEU A 222 -5.70 -9.76 -5.13
N ARG A 223 -5.84 -10.31 -3.92
CA ARG A 223 -6.61 -11.52 -3.64
C ARG A 223 -7.25 -11.48 -2.26
N VAL A 224 -8.56 -11.69 -2.21
CA VAL A 224 -9.30 -11.94 -0.97
C VAL A 224 -9.57 -13.44 -0.88
N ARG A 225 -9.00 -14.09 0.14
CA ARG A 225 -9.16 -15.52 0.35
C ARG A 225 -10.42 -15.82 1.16
N ARG A 226 -11.34 -16.62 0.62
CA ARG A 226 -12.65 -16.87 1.28
C ARG A 226 -12.53 -17.86 2.43
N GLY A 227 -11.87 -19.00 2.22
CA GLY A 227 -11.69 -20.03 3.25
C GLY A 227 -11.11 -19.50 4.56
N PRO A 228 -9.93 -18.83 4.54
CA PRO A 228 -9.32 -18.28 5.74
C PRO A 228 -10.15 -17.17 6.42
N PHE A 229 -11.04 -16.49 5.68
CA PHE A 229 -12.00 -15.57 6.29
C PHE A 229 -13.01 -16.33 7.14
N ILE A 230 -13.62 -17.38 6.58
CA ILE A 230 -14.60 -18.21 7.29
C ILE A 230 -13.95 -18.90 8.50
N GLU A 231 -12.75 -19.44 8.35
CA GLU A 231 -12.01 -20.07 9.45
C GLU A 231 -11.77 -19.11 10.60
N ARG A 232 -11.44 -17.84 10.31
CA ARG A 232 -11.16 -16.83 11.32
C ARG A 232 -12.42 -16.27 11.98
N PHE A 233 -13.48 -16.02 11.22
CA PHE A 233 -14.64 -15.26 11.69
C PHE A 233 -15.90 -16.11 11.90
N GLY A 234 -15.94 -17.35 11.42
CA GLY A 234 -17.11 -18.24 11.50
C GLY A 234 -18.31 -17.77 10.69
N LEU A 235 -18.11 -16.82 9.77
CA LEU A 235 -19.17 -16.18 8.98
C LEU A 235 -18.83 -16.24 7.50
N GLU A 236 -19.88 -16.31 6.69
CA GLU A 236 -19.76 -16.23 5.24
C GLU A 236 -19.57 -14.77 4.82
N PRO A 237 -18.55 -14.43 4.00
CA PRO A 237 -18.32 -13.03 3.63
C PRO A 237 -19.51 -12.37 2.94
N GLU A 238 -20.28 -13.15 2.18
CA GLU A 238 -21.50 -12.71 1.51
C GLU A 238 -22.62 -12.29 2.48
N GLN A 239 -22.62 -12.77 3.73
CA GLN A 239 -23.58 -12.33 4.76
C GLN A 239 -23.36 -10.87 5.16
N LEU A 240 -22.13 -10.37 5.07
CA LEU A 240 -21.75 -9.01 5.45
C LEU A 240 -21.66 -8.09 4.25
N PHE A 241 -21.00 -8.56 3.19
CA PHE A 241 -20.62 -7.76 2.04
C PHE A 241 -21.29 -8.21 0.74
N GLY A 242 -22.36 -9.01 0.78
CA GLY A 242 -22.96 -9.62 -0.42
C GLY A 242 -23.34 -8.63 -1.53
N ASP A 243 -23.92 -7.47 -1.19
CA ASP A 243 -24.24 -6.42 -2.17
C ASP A 243 -22.97 -5.82 -2.80
N VAL A 244 -21.95 -5.54 -1.97
CA VAL A 244 -20.67 -5.01 -2.43
C VAL A 244 -19.99 -6.04 -3.34
N ILE A 245 -19.97 -7.31 -2.93
CA ILE A 245 -19.34 -8.39 -3.66
C ILE A 245 -19.96 -8.55 -5.04
N ARG A 246 -21.30 -8.65 -5.11
CA ARG A 246 -22.03 -8.73 -6.38
C ARG A 246 -21.78 -7.52 -7.27
N GLY A 247 -21.84 -6.31 -6.72
CA GLY A 247 -21.60 -5.09 -7.50
C GLY A 247 -20.18 -5.04 -8.11
N LEU A 248 -19.17 -5.52 -7.38
CA LEU A 248 -17.80 -5.61 -7.88
C LEU A 248 -17.62 -6.73 -8.92
N GLU A 249 -18.34 -7.86 -8.78
CA GLU A 249 -18.37 -8.94 -9.78
C GLU A 249 -19.04 -8.47 -11.07
N GLU A 250 -20.20 -7.82 -10.98
CA GLU A 250 -20.95 -7.24 -12.10
C GLU A 250 -20.15 -6.15 -12.83
N ALA A 251 -19.40 -5.32 -12.08
CA ALA A 251 -18.51 -4.31 -12.65
C ALA A 251 -17.25 -4.91 -13.30
N GLY A 252 -16.98 -6.21 -13.12
CA GLY A 252 -15.81 -6.90 -13.67
C GLY A 252 -14.47 -6.41 -13.12
N VAL A 253 -14.46 -5.77 -11.94
CA VAL A 253 -13.25 -5.26 -11.29
C VAL A 253 -12.55 -6.33 -10.44
N TRP A 254 -13.27 -7.40 -10.12
CA TRP A 254 -12.68 -8.63 -9.61
C TRP A 254 -13.45 -9.82 -10.17
N ARG A 255 -12.92 -11.03 -9.99
CA ARG A 255 -13.56 -12.26 -10.44
C ARG A 255 -13.30 -13.38 -9.44
N ARG A 256 -14.14 -14.42 -9.48
CA ARG A 256 -13.87 -15.66 -8.75
C ARG A 256 -12.75 -16.46 -9.42
N GLU A 257 -11.91 -17.05 -8.59
CA GLU A 257 -10.92 -18.06 -8.96
C GLU A 257 -10.93 -19.15 -7.89
N GLY A 258 -11.64 -20.25 -8.18
CA GLY A 258 -12.08 -21.16 -7.12
C GLY A 258 -13.04 -20.43 -6.18
N ASP A 259 -12.77 -20.52 -4.87
CA ASP A 259 -13.57 -19.84 -3.83
C ASP A 259 -13.10 -18.42 -3.53
N ASP A 260 -11.94 -18.00 -4.05
CA ASP A 260 -11.33 -16.71 -3.77
C ASP A 260 -11.76 -15.63 -4.77
N TRP A 261 -11.65 -14.37 -4.37
CA TRP A 261 -11.78 -13.23 -5.27
C TRP A 261 -10.41 -12.69 -5.65
N VAL A 262 -10.19 -12.52 -6.95
CA VAL A 262 -8.95 -11.98 -7.52
C VAL A 262 -9.26 -10.71 -8.30
N ILE A 263 -8.47 -9.67 -8.07
CA ILE A 263 -8.60 -8.40 -8.77
C ILE A 263 -8.29 -8.59 -10.25
N THR A 264 -9.14 -8.05 -11.13
CA THR A 264 -8.89 -8.07 -12.59
C THR A 264 -7.94 -6.94 -12.99
N PRO A 265 -7.33 -6.99 -14.19
CA PRO A 265 -6.59 -5.85 -14.72
C PRO A 265 -7.38 -4.54 -14.72
N ARG A 266 -8.70 -4.60 -14.93
CA ARG A 266 -9.59 -3.44 -14.81
C ARG A 266 -9.71 -2.96 -13.37
N GLY A 267 -9.98 -3.85 -12.40
CA GLY A 267 -10.09 -3.45 -11.00
C GLY A 267 -8.80 -2.93 -10.41
N ARG A 268 -7.66 -3.31 -10.99
CA ARG A 268 -6.34 -2.82 -10.59
C ARG A 268 -6.18 -1.31 -10.76
N GLN A 269 -6.76 -0.73 -11.82
CA GLN A 269 -6.82 0.73 -12.03
C GLN A 269 -7.62 1.43 -10.92
N TYR A 270 -8.65 0.74 -10.42
CA TYR A 270 -9.56 1.24 -9.40
C TYR A 270 -9.30 0.64 -8.02
N ILE A 271 -8.09 0.13 -7.75
CA ILE A 271 -7.80 -0.69 -6.56
C ILE A 271 -8.15 0.02 -5.25
N ASN A 272 -7.95 1.34 -5.21
CA ASN A 272 -8.30 2.17 -4.07
C ASN A 272 -9.81 2.30 -3.89
N ASN A 273 -10.56 2.41 -4.99
CA ASN A 273 -12.03 2.47 -4.97
C ASN A 273 -12.62 1.14 -4.52
N VAL A 274 -12.11 0.03 -5.06
CA VAL A 274 -12.52 -1.33 -4.66
C VAL A 274 -12.27 -1.55 -3.17
N ALA A 275 -11.09 -1.17 -2.67
CA ALA A 275 -10.78 -1.30 -1.24
C ALA A 275 -11.71 -0.44 -0.37
N LYS A 276 -12.00 0.80 -0.79
CA LYS A 276 -12.89 1.72 -0.08
C LYS A 276 -14.33 1.20 0.05
N SER A 277 -14.78 0.33 -0.85
CA SER A 277 -16.11 -0.31 -0.75
C SER A 277 -16.29 -1.16 0.51
N PHE A 278 -15.20 -1.54 1.19
CA PHE A 278 -15.22 -2.33 2.42
C PHE A 278 -14.92 -1.51 3.69
N TYR A 279 -14.75 -0.19 3.58
CA TYR A 279 -14.44 0.67 4.73
C TYR A 279 -15.64 0.81 5.68
N VAL A 280 -15.37 1.04 6.97
CA VAL A 280 -16.39 1.09 8.04
C VAL A 280 -16.45 2.44 8.74
N GLY A 281 -17.65 2.89 9.09
CA GLY A 281 -17.89 4.02 10.02
C GLY A 281 -17.10 5.30 9.72
N GLY A 282 -16.49 5.90 10.75
CA GLY A 282 -15.65 7.11 10.64
C GLY A 282 -14.42 6.98 9.73
N SER A 283 -14.05 5.77 9.31
CA SER A 283 -13.01 5.52 8.31
C SER A 283 -13.47 5.84 6.88
N VAL A 284 -14.78 5.95 6.66
CA VAL A 284 -15.37 6.54 5.45
C VAL A 284 -15.14 8.07 5.41
N GLY A 285 -14.82 8.68 6.56
CA GLY A 285 -14.73 10.13 6.76
C GLY A 285 -13.38 10.68 7.22
N HIS A 286 -12.39 9.85 7.58
CA HIS A 286 -11.00 10.31 7.71
C HIS A 286 -10.40 10.47 6.32
N ARG A 287 -10.71 11.63 5.74
CA ARG A 287 -10.16 12.25 4.53
C ARG A 287 -8.68 11.92 4.34
N GLN A 288 -8.36 10.93 3.51
CA GLN A 288 -7.35 11.13 2.46
C GLN A 288 -8.01 11.94 1.33
N HIS A 289 -8.30 13.20 1.67
CA HIS A 289 -8.87 14.32 0.92
C HIS A 289 -10.14 14.15 0.08
N ALA A 290 -10.89 15.26 0.09
CA ALA A 290 -12.09 15.51 -0.66
C ALA A 290 -11.89 15.30 -2.17
N GLU A 291 -12.99 14.85 -2.78
CA GLU A 291 -13.32 14.81 -4.21
C GLU A 291 -13.06 13.49 -4.97
N PHE A 292 -14.19 12.99 -5.48
CA PHE A 292 -14.44 11.94 -6.47
C PHE A 292 -14.37 10.45 -6.08
N VAL A 293 -15.52 9.97 -5.57
CA VAL A 293 -16.24 8.81 -6.13
C VAL A 293 -17.68 9.28 -6.32
N PRO A 294 -18.40 8.95 -7.42
CA PRO A 294 -19.78 9.36 -7.59
C PRO A 294 -20.65 8.85 -6.42
N THR A 295 -21.02 9.81 -5.58
CA THR A 295 -22.12 9.88 -4.60
C THR A 295 -22.76 8.56 -4.17
N ILE A 296 -22.24 7.98 -3.09
CA ILE A 296 -23.10 7.44 -2.03
C ILE A 296 -23.39 8.62 -1.09
N THR A 297 -24.65 9.00 -0.91
CA THR A 297 -25.01 10.17 -0.09
C THR A 297 -24.82 9.89 1.41
N PRO A 298 -24.57 10.92 2.23
CA PRO A 298 -24.57 10.78 3.69
C PRO A 298 -25.85 10.12 4.24
N GLU A 299 -27.02 10.34 3.63
CA GLU A 299 -28.25 9.63 4.02
C GLU A 299 -28.18 8.11 3.75
N GLN A 300 -27.54 7.68 2.66
CA GLN A 300 -27.38 6.26 2.36
C GLN A 300 -26.45 5.58 3.38
N ILE A 301 -25.37 6.23 3.78
CA ILE A 301 -24.45 5.74 4.83
C ILE A 301 -25.19 5.62 6.17
N LEU A 302 -25.97 6.65 6.55
CA LEU A 302 -26.76 6.65 7.79
C LEU A 302 -27.92 5.63 7.76
N ARG A 303 -28.44 5.28 6.57
CA ARG A 303 -29.44 4.22 6.41
C ARG A 303 -28.82 2.84 6.64
N TYR A 304 -27.61 2.61 6.13
CA TYR A 304 -26.90 1.35 6.36
C TYR A 304 -26.47 1.17 7.82
N ALA A 305 -25.96 2.23 8.45
CA ALA A 305 -25.62 2.21 9.88
C ALA A 305 -26.83 1.84 10.76
N ARG A 306 -27.99 2.47 10.51
CA ARG A 306 -29.23 2.18 11.25
C ARG A 306 -29.77 0.77 11.01
N LYS A 307 -29.58 0.22 9.80
CA LYS A 307 -30.02 -1.14 9.46
C LYS A 307 -29.14 -2.20 10.17
N VAL A 308 -27.85 -1.92 10.37
CA VAL A 308 -26.92 -2.77 11.09
C VAL A 308 -27.16 -2.73 12.60
N GLU A 309 -27.42 -1.54 13.17
CA GLU A 309 -27.81 -1.40 14.58
C GLU A 309 -29.14 -2.10 14.90
N ALA A 310 -30.11 -2.07 13.97
CA ALA A 310 -31.38 -2.78 14.12
C ALA A 310 -31.22 -4.31 14.10
N ILE A 311 -30.25 -4.84 13.34
CA ILE A 311 -29.93 -6.27 13.30
C ILE A 311 -29.18 -6.67 14.58
N ALA A 312 -28.20 -5.88 15.02
CA ALA A 312 -27.46 -6.14 16.25
C ALA A 312 -28.34 -6.11 17.52
N ASN A 313 -29.40 -5.30 17.53
CA ASN A 313 -30.35 -5.23 18.64
C ASN A 313 -31.47 -6.28 18.56
N ALA A 314 -31.67 -6.93 17.41
CA ALA A 314 -32.65 -8.01 17.26
C ALA A 314 -32.13 -9.36 17.78
N ASP A 315 -30.81 -9.55 17.86
CA ASP A 315 -30.14 -10.76 18.35
C ASP A 315 -29.63 -10.65 19.80
N ALA A 316 -29.92 -9.54 20.49
CA ALA A 316 -29.61 -9.41 21.92
C ALA A 316 -30.58 -10.28 22.75
N PRO A 317 -30.09 -11.21 23.60
CA PRO A 317 -30.97 -12.00 24.46
C PRO A 317 -31.75 -11.07 25.39
N GLN A 318 -33.08 -11.20 25.38
CA GLN A 318 -33.94 -10.52 26.35
C GLN A 318 -33.64 -11.09 27.74
N GLU A 319 -32.96 -10.29 28.58
CA GLU A 319 -32.92 -10.55 30.01
C GLU A 319 -34.36 -10.49 30.54
N GLN A 320 -34.89 -11.65 30.92
CA GLN A 320 -36.16 -11.74 31.65
C GLN A 320 -35.95 -11.34 33.11
N PRO A 321 -36.94 -10.67 33.73
CA PRO A 321 -36.78 -9.94 34.99
C PRO A 321 -36.49 -10.79 36.22
#